data_AF-A0A660VMC1-F1
#
_entry.id   AF-A0A660VMC1-F1
#
_cell.length_a   1.000
_cell.length_b   1.000
_cell.length_c   1.000
_cell.angle_alpha   90.00
_cell.angle_beta   90.00
_cell.angle_gamma   90.00
#
_symmetry.space_group_name_H-M   'P 1'
#
loop_
_entity.id
_entity.type
_entity.pdbx_description
1 polymer ?
#
loop_
_entity_poly.entity_id
_entity_poly.type
_entity_poly.pdbx_seq_one_letter_code
_entity_poly.pdbx_strand_id
1 'polypeptide(L)'
;TRIVYTNNTYCQAMRGYGTPEITWPIESNLDELAQAAGIDAFDMRRINCNQPGEVTPMEAKVGSCGLDECLTKTADGLSWREKRGAGRGKRRGVGMASLIHVGGSGRIYRSDASGIILRLDDFGNVYVASGGVEMGQGLHSALTLTVAESLGVKPDKIFIVQTDTATCPWDVGTHASRGAFTACNAANMAVAKLRERIFSLAEEVFPDEVERALKKHKKRHPDATPPAFDVRAAASKDRFDLVDGWITLEGAPDEPWARLNFERFLRAIHFRERGEMLTVEAFYDPPSDLPDWEKGRGNMSASYAYGTQGAEVEVDEETGEVTLLKMVASHDVGQVLNQQTLAGQTYGALAQGIGYALFEELRSEEGRIVNSHFADYKIATAYEMDFPIELNFVEAHESTGPFGAKGVGEAGLIPTAPAIGNAVYDAIGVRIRDLPITPEKVLAALAERDRRRAEQPATPDTATHPLPEVT
;
A
#
# COMPACT_ATOMS: atom_id res chain seq x y z
N THR A 1 -7.15 -17.08 19.53
CA THR A 1 -8.56 -16.62 19.39
C THR A 1 -9.47 -17.82 19.16
N ARG A 2 -10.71 -17.80 19.66
CA ARG A 2 -11.71 -18.84 19.40
C ARG A 2 -12.76 -18.28 18.42
N ILE A 3 -12.98 -18.96 17.31
CA ILE A 3 -14.08 -18.62 16.37
C ILE A 3 -15.36 -19.26 16.91
N VAL A 4 -16.42 -18.47 17.07
CA VAL A 4 -17.69 -18.93 17.63
C VAL A 4 -18.80 -18.64 16.63
N TYR A 5 -19.56 -19.68 16.29
CA TYR A 5 -20.79 -19.51 15.51
C TYR A 5 -21.87 -18.84 16.35
N THR A 6 -22.55 -17.88 15.75
CA THR A 6 -23.73 -17.22 16.32
C THR A 6 -24.86 -17.25 15.30
N ASN A 7 -26.09 -17.06 15.75
CA ASN A 7 -27.26 -16.92 14.86
C ASN A 7 -27.43 -15.49 14.32
N ASN A 8 -26.35 -14.69 14.29
CA ASN A 8 -26.32 -13.39 13.63
C ASN A 8 -25.87 -13.53 12.17
N THR A 9 -25.92 -12.43 11.41
CA THR A 9 -25.37 -12.33 10.05
C THR A 9 -23.92 -12.84 9.99
N TYR A 10 -23.59 -13.60 8.96
CA TYR A 10 -22.22 -14.10 8.75
C TYR A 10 -21.24 -12.94 8.56
N CYS A 11 -20.17 -12.92 9.36
CA CYS A 11 -19.03 -12.04 9.09
C CYS A 11 -18.36 -12.45 7.77
N GLN A 12 -17.86 -11.46 7.04
CA GLN A 12 -17.16 -11.62 5.76
C GLN A 12 -15.90 -10.74 5.75
N ALA A 13 -15.18 -10.75 4.63
CA ALA A 13 -14.02 -9.90 4.45
C ALA A 13 -14.39 -8.41 4.58
N MET A 14 -13.70 -7.73 5.49
CA MET A 14 -13.62 -6.27 5.57
C MET A 14 -12.15 -5.89 5.48
N ARG A 15 -11.87 -4.68 4.98
CA ARG A 15 -10.51 -4.17 4.77
C ARG A 15 -9.64 -4.40 6.01
N GLY A 16 -8.45 -4.97 5.87
CA GLY A 16 -7.57 -5.33 6.99
C GLY A 16 -7.77 -6.75 7.53
N TYR A 17 -8.92 -7.37 7.26
CA TYR A 17 -9.21 -8.80 7.45
C TYR A 17 -8.74 -9.40 8.79
N GLY A 18 -9.21 -8.85 9.91
CA GLY A 18 -8.88 -9.33 11.26
C GLY A 18 -7.67 -8.66 11.90
N THR A 19 -6.81 -7.99 11.12
CA THR A 19 -5.67 -7.24 11.66
C THR A 19 -6.12 -6.03 12.50
N PRO A 20 -7.06 -5.17 12.06
CA PRO A 20 -7.52 -4.03 12.88
C PRO A 20 -8.00 -4.41 14.29
N GLU A 21 -8.75 -5.51 14.39
CA GLU A 21 -9.31 -6.03 15.64
C GLU A 21 -8.23 -6.52 16.62
N ILE A 22 -7.10 -7.01 16.11
CA ILE A 22 -5.96 -7.47 16.91
C ILE A 22 -4.95 -6.35 17.17
N THR A 23 -4.78 -5.42 16.24
CA THR A 23 -3.93 -4.24 16.43
C THR A 23 -4.48 -3.33 17.54
N TRP A 24 -5.81 -3.18 17.66
CA TRP A 24 -6.43 -2.41 18.73
C TRP A 24 -5.93 -2.77 20.14
N PRO A 25 -6.07 -4.03 20.61
CA PRO A 25 -5.57 -4.41 21.92
C PRO A 25 -4.03 -4.42 21.96
N ILE A 26 -3.31 -4.83 20.92
CA ILE A 26 -1.84 -4.85 20.95
C ILE A 26 -1.28 -3.45 21.20
N GLU A 27 -1.70 -2.46 20.42
CA GLU A 27 -1.18 -1.10 20.50
C GLU A 27 -1.67 -0.34 21.73
N SER A 28 -2.88 -0.66 22.23
CA SER A 28 -3.35 -0.13 23.52
C SER A 28 -2.55 -0.69 24.69
N ASN A 29 -2.23 -1.99 24.67
CA ASN A 29 -1.40 -2.61 25.70
C ASN A 29 0.04 -2.12 25.63
N LEU A 30 0.57 -1.84 24.44
CA LEU A 30 1.93 -1.34 24.28
C LEU A 30 2.12 0.01 24.98
N ASP A 31 1.12 0.90 24.91
CA ASP A 31 1.11 2.18 25.65
C ASP A 31 1.04 1.96 27.18
N GLU A 32 0.18 1.06 27.65
CA GLU A 32 0.07 0.75 29.08
C GLU A 32 1.36 0.13 29.63
N LEU A 33 2.02 -0.74 28.85
CA LEU A 33 3.32 -1.31 29.17
C LEU A 33 4.43 -0.25 29.17
N ALA A 34 4.44 0.66 28.19
CA ALA A 34 5.38 1.78 28.14
C ALA A 34 5.27 2.63 29.41
N GLN A 35 4.04 3.01 29.78
CA GLN A 35 3.76 3.76 30.99
C GLN A 35 4.23 3.01 32.26
N ALA A 36 3.90 1.73 32.38
CA ALA A 36 4.31 0.92 33.53
C ALA A 36 5.83 0.74 33.63
N ALA A 37 6.53 0.69 32.50
CA ALA A 37 7.98 0.59 32.43
C ALA A 37 8.69 1.95 32.58
N GLY A 38 7.97 3.07 32.58
CA GLY A 38 8.56 4.41 32.55
C GLY A 38 9.29 4.72 31.23
N ILE A 39 8.89 4.08 30.13
CA ILE A 39 9.43 4.27 28.79
C ILE A 39 8.44 5.13 27.99
N ASP A 40 8.93 6.08 27.20
CA ASP A 40 8.09 6.85 26.28
C ASP A 40 7.43 5.92 25.24
N ALA A 41 6.14 6.14 24.91
CA ALA A 41 5.40 5.23 24.04
C ALA A 41 5.95 5.17 22.59
N PHE A 42 6.62 6.22 22.11
CA PHE A 42 7.38 6.19 20.86
C PHE A 42 8.61 5.28 21.00
N ASP A 43 9.39 5.47 22.07
CA ASP A 43 10.62 4.70 22.29
C ASP A 43 10.31 3.21 22.52
N MET A 44 9.19 2.89 23.19
CA MET A 44 8.71 1.51 23.36
C MET A 44 8.43 0.82 22.02
N ARG A 45 7.79 1.51 21.06
CA ARG A 45 7.57 0.97 19.70
C ARG A 45 8.87 0.80 18.95
N ARG A 46 9.78 1.78 19.07
CA ARG A 46 11.07 1.77 18.40
C ARG A 46 11.93 0.57 18.80
N ILE A 47 11.99 0.26 20.10
CA ILE A 47 12.75 -0.89 20.64
C ILE A 47 12.21 -2.23 20.10
N ASN A 48 10.92 -2.29 19.72
CA ASN A 48 10.25 -3.51 19.26
C ASN A 48 10.05 -3.55 17.73
N CYS A 49 10.68 -2.66 16.96
CA CYS A 49 10.56 -2.64 15.51
C CYS A 49 11.21 -3.85 14.84
N ASN A 50 10.50 -4.45 13.89
CA ASN A 50 11.10 -5.45 13.00
C ASN A 50 12.25 -4.86 12.19
N GLN A 51 13.23 -5.69 11.89
CA GLN A 51 14.38 -5.36 11.06
C GLN A 51 14.38 -6.17 9.75
N PRO A 52 14.91 -5.62 8.64
CA PRO A 52 15.12 -6.38 7.42
C PRO A 52 15.95 -7.64 7.66
N GLY A 53 15.54 -8.76 7.06
CA GLY A 53 16.18 -10.07 7.21
C GLY A 53 15.68 -10.90 8.39
N GLU A 54 14.81 -10.36 9.24
CA GLU A 54 14.23 -11.11 10.36
C GLU A 54 13.22 -12.17 9.89
N VAL A 55 13.10 -13.21 10.71
CA VAL A 55 12.01 -14.18 10.64
C VAL A 55 11.22 -14.07 11.95
N THR A 56 9.96 -13.69 11.84
CA THR A 56 9.09 -13.51 13.02
C THR A 56 8.77 -14.87 13.67
N PRO A 57 8.25 -14.89 14.92
CA PRO A 57 7.74 -16.11 15.53
C PRO A 57 6.61 -16.81 14.73
N MET A 58 5.97 -16.09 13.82
CA MET A 58 4.95 -16.60 12.89
C MET A 58 5.53 -17.11 11.56
N GLU A 59 6.86 -17.13 11.44
CA GLU A 59 7.63 -17.54 10.25
C GLU A 59 7.50 -16.58 9.05
N ALA A 60 6.90 -15.41 9.24
CA ALA A 60 6.94 -14.32 8.27
C ALA A 60 8.39 -13.87 8.05
N LYS A 61 8.81 -13.78 6.79
CA LYS A 61 10.15 -13.36 6.37
C LYS A 61 10.12 -11.88 6.02
N VAL A 62 10.81 -11.06 6.80
CA VAL A 62 10.83 -9.61 6.62
C VAL A 62 11.89 -9.25 5.57
N GLY A 63 11.46 -8.97 4.34
CA GLY A 63 12.35 -8.55 3.24
C GLY A 63 12.90 -7.14 3.48
N SER A 64 12.02 -6.15 3.43
CA SER A 64 12.31 -4.76 3.82
C SER A 64 11.36 -4.27 4.92
N CYS A 65 11.80 -3.31 5.74
CA CYS A 65 11.03 -2.72 6.82
C CYS A 65 11.37 -1.24 7.00
N GLY A 66 10.43 -0.35 6.69
CA GLY A 66 10.52 1.10 6.92
C GLY A 66 9.88 1.60 8.22
N LEU A 67 9.63 0.72 9.20
CA LEU A 67 8.83 1.06 10.38
C LEU A 67 9.48 2.14 11.27
N ASP A 68 10.80 2.11 11.47
CA ASP A 68 11.52 3.13 12.28
C ASP A 68 11.36 4.54 11.67
N GLU A 69 11.44 4.64 10.34
CA GLU A 69 11.23 5.89 9.61
C GLU A 69 9.76 6.33 9.69
N CYS A 70 8.81 5.39 9.60
CA CYS A 70 7.38 5.68 9.76
C CYS A 70 7.08 6.22 11.16
N LEU A 71 7.64 5.61 12.20
CA LEU A 71 7.53 6.10 13.58
C LEU A 71 8.09 7.52 13.70
N THR A 72 9.30 7.73 13.19
CA THR A 72 9.99 9.03 13.28
C THR A 72 9.19 10.14 12.60
N LYS A 73 8.76 9.93 11.34
CA LYS A 73 7.93 10.90 10.61
C LYS A 73 6.61 11.17 11.30
N THR A 74 6.00 10.14 11.91
CA THR A 74 4.75 10.30 12.66
C THR A 74 4.95 11.13 13.93
N ALA A 75 6.03 10.87 14.67
CA ALA A 75 6.38 11.62 15.87
C ALA A 75 6.71 13.08 15.55
N ASP A 76 7.45 13.33 14.46
CA ASP A 76 7.77 14.67 13.97
C ASP A 76 6.51 15.42 13.54
N GLY A 77 5.65 14.79 12.74
CA GLY A 77 4.38 15.37 12.30
C GLY A 77 3.43 15.69 13.46
N LEU A 78 3.49 14.94 14.56
CA LEU A 78 2.72 15.21 15.77
C LEU A 78 3.42 16.16 16.75
N SER A 79 4.65 16.63 16.51
CA SER A 79 5.43 17.30 17.55
C SER A 79 5.37 16.51 18.88
N TRP A 80 5.65 15.20 18.82
CA TRP A 80 5.31 14.20 19.84
C TRP A 80 5.65 14.61 21.28
N ARG A 81 6.81 15.23 21.48
CA ARG A 81 7.31 15.61 22.83
C ARG A 81 6.70 16.90 23.37
N GLU A 82 5.93 17.63 22.58
CA GLU A 82 5.26 18.85 23.03
C GLU A 82 4.04 18.50 23.89
N LYS A 83 4.00 19.05 25.11
CA LYS A 83 2.87 18.83 26.01
C LYS A 83 1.61 19.45 25.43
N ARG A 84 0.54 18.66 25.36
CA ARG A 84 -0.78 19.17 25.05
C ARG A 84 -1.40 19.84 26.27
N GLY A 85 -2.03 20.99 26.03
CA GLY A 85 -2.66 21.80 27.07
C GLY A 85 -4.06 21.31 27.43
N ALA A 86 -4.59 21.84 28.53
CA ALA A 86 -5.97 21.67 28.94
C ALA A 86 -6.69 23.02 28.91
N GLY A 87 -7.84 23.06 28.23
CA GLY A 87 -8.77 24.18 28.25
C GLY A 87 -9.85 24.02 29.32
N ARG A 88 -10.78 24.97 29.41
CA ARG A 88 -11.98 24.82 30.25
C ARG A 88 -12.84 23.68 29.71
N GLY A 89 -12.89 22.56 30.44
CA GLY A 89 -13.72 21.39 30.09
C GLY A 89 -13.22 20.57 28.89
N LYS A 90 -12.08 20.94 28.29
CA LYS A 90 -11.55 20.29 27.08
C LYS A 90 -10.11 19.88 27.29
N ARG A 91 -9.80 18.63 26.94
CA ARG A 91 -8.46 18.03 27.06
C ARG A 91 -7.94 17.65 25.70
N ARG A 92 -6.66 17.91 25.46
CA ARG A 92 -5.99 17.47 24.24
C ARG A 92 -5.00 16.37 24.55
N GLY A 93 -4.86 15.44 23.61
CA GLY A 93 -3.91 14.35 23.72
C GLY A 93 -3.40 13.93 22.35
N VAL A 94 -2.23 13.28 22.37
CA VAL A 94 -1.62 12.68 21.20
C VAL A 94 -1.41 11.19 21.41
N GLY A 95 -1.56 10.42 20.35
CA GLY A 95 -1.38 8.98 20.37
C GLY A 95 -0.87 8.48 19.04
N MET A 96 -0.21 7.34 19.05
CA MET A 96 0.24 6.66 17.85
C MET A 96 -0.05 5.16 17.92
N ALA A 97 -0.09 4.54 16.76
CA ALA A 97 -0.17 3.11 16.62
C ALA A 97 0.55 2.63 15.37
N SER A 98 1.19 1.47 15.45
CA SER A 98 1.92 0.84 14.35
C SER A 98 1.17 -0.35 13.76
N LEU A 99 1.56 -0.75 12.54
CA LEU A 99 1.03 -1.92 11.85
C LEU A 99 2.15 -2.76 11.23
N ILE A 100 1.86 -4.05 11.13
CA ILE A 100 2.41 -4.96 10.14
C ILE A 100 1.23 -5.63 9.44
N HIS A 101 1.24 -5.71 8.12
CA HIS A 101 0.19 -6.39 7.36
C HIS A 101 0.75 -7.01 6.09
N VAL A 102 0.04 -7.97 5.51
CA VAL A 102 0.44 -8.54 4.22
C VAL A 102 0.37 -7.49 3.10
N GLY A 103 1.38 -7.48 2.23
CA GLY A 103 1.52 -6.50 1.15
C GLY A 103 2.01 -7.11 -0.17
N GLY A 104 1.95 -8.41 -0.35
CA GLY A 104 2.43 -9.07 -1.60
C GLY A 104 1.64 -10.32 -1.96
N SER A 105 1.07 -10.98 -0.96
CA SER A 105 0.10 -12.06 -1.06
C SER A 105 -0.58 -12.26 0.30
N GLY A 106 -1.67 -13.01 0.33
CA GLY A 106 -2.26 -13.50 1.57
C GLY A 106 -2.61 -14.97 1.35
N ARG A 107 -1.57 -15.80 1.24
CA ARG A 107 -1.67 -17.13 0.65
C ARG A 107 -2.50 -18.07 1.52
N ILE A 108 -3.79 -18.10 1.21
CA ILE A 108 -4.78 -19.02 1.77
C ILE A 108 -5.24 -20.06 0.74
N TYR A 109 -4.87 -19.88 -0.53
CA TYR A 109 -5.11 -20.79 -1.63
C TYR A 109 -3.81 -21.43 -2.11
N ARG A 110 -3.91 -22.45 -2.96
CA ARG A 110 -2.73 -23.14 -3.53
C ARG A 110 -1.86 -22.26 -4.41
N SER A 111 -2.38 -21.14 -4.88
CA SER A 111 -1.67 -20.15 -5.66
C SER A 111 -2.31 -18.78 -5.40
N ASP A 112 -1.48 -17.76 -5.28
CA ASP A 112 -1.89 -16.37 -5.13
C ASP A 112 -1.53 -15.60 -6.42
N ALA A 113 -1.56 -16.28 -7.55
CA ALA A 113 -1.01 -15.76 -8.78
C ALA A 113 -1.96 -14.81 -9.53
N SER A 114 -1.35 -14.07 -10.45
CA SER A 114 -2.03 -13.31 -11.50
C SER A 114 -1.44 -13.66 -12.86
N GLY A 115 -2.29 -13.91 -13.84
CA GLY A 115 -1.92 -13.93 -15.25
C GLY A 115 -2.07 -12.57 -15.90
N ILE A 116 -1.23 -12.28 -16.90
CA ILE A 116 -1.31 -11.11 -17.77
C ILE A 116 -1.10 -11.54 -19.22
N ILE A 117 -1.91 -11.01 -20.13
CA ILE A 117 -1.69 -11.08 -21.58
C ILE A 117 -1.48 -9.67 -22.10
N LEU A 118 -0.42 -9.47 -22.89
CA LEU A 118 -0.14 -8.24 -23.61
C LEU A 118 -0.28 -8.47 -25.11
N ARG A 119 -0.99 -7.59 -25.80
CA ARG A 119 -1.13 -7.60 -27.27
C ARG A 119 -0.84 -6.23 -27.84
N LEU A 120 -0.02 -6.16 -28.89
CA LEU A 120 0.26 -4.94 -29.64
C LEU A 120 -0.61 -4.84 -30.90
N ASP A 121 -1.01 -3.61 -31.26
CA ASP A 121 -1.50 -3.29 -32.60
C ASP A 121 -0.47 -2.54 -33.46
N ASP A 122 -0.80 -2.22 -34.71
CA ASP A 122 0.08 -1.54 -35.66
C ASP A 122 0.22 -0.02 -35.43
N PHE A 123 -0.48 0.52 -34.42
CA PHE A 123 -0.38 1.90 -33.95
C PHE A 123 0.43 2.01 -32.66
N GLY A 124 1.05 0.92 -32.22
CA GLY A 124 1.85 0.87 -31.00
C GLY A 124 1.02 0.93 -29.72
N ASN A 125 -0.28 0.67 -29.79
CA ASN A 125 -1.09 0.51 -28.60
C ASN A 125 -0.87 -0.89 -28.01
N VAL A 126 -0.86 -0.96 -26.68
CA VAL A 126 -0.69 -2.18 -25.90
C VAL A 126 -1.98 -2.46 -25.15
N TYR A 127 -2.62 -3.57 -25.49
CA TYR A 127 -3.80 -4.06 -24.78
C TYR A 127 -3.36 -5.00 -23.66
N VAL A 128 -3.75 -4.69 -22.43
CA VAL A 128 -3.41 -5.43 -21.21
C VAL A 128 -4.65 -6.16 -20.73
N ALA A 129 -4.67 -7.49 -20.83
CA ALA A 129 -5.73 -8.31 -20.25
C ALA A 129 -5.27 -8.87 -18.90
N SER A 130 -6.06 -8.57 -17.86
CA SER A 130 -5.84 -8.99 -16.48
C SER A 130 -7.14 -9.54 -15.89
N GLY A 131 -7.04 -10.61 -15.09
CA GLY A 131 -8.18 -11.16 -14.35
C GLY A 131 -8.51 -10.37 -13.07
N GLY A 132 -7.63 -9.47 -12.63
CA GLY A 132 -7.88 -8.63 -11.46
C GLY A 132 -9.05 -7.66 -11.66
N VAL A 133 -9.70 -7.28 -10.57
CA VAL A 133 -10.90 -6.42 -10.57
C VAL A 133 -10.54 -5.03 -10.05
N GLU A 134 -10.85 -4.01 -10.84
CA GLU A 134 -10.84 -2.61 -10.40
C GLU A 134 -12.13 -2.29 -9.64
N MET A 135 -11.98 -1.82 -8.41
CA MET A 135 -13.07 -1.40 -7.52
C MET A 135 -12.85 0.00 -6.93
N GLY A 136 -11.94 0.78 -7.52
CA GLY A 136 -11.56 2.13 -7.11
C GLY A 136 -10.19 2.23 -6.45
N GLN A 137 -9.47 1.11 -6.31
CA GLN A 137 -8.13 1.06 -5.72
C GLN A 137 -7.01 1.46 -6.68
N GLY A 138 -7.30 1.59 -7.99
CA GLY A 138 -6.34 2.05 -8.99
C GLY A 138 -5.39 0.96 -9.49
N LEU A 139 -5.86 -0.29 -9.54
CA LEU A 139 -5.17 -1.41 -10.18
C LEU A 139 -4.89 -1.12 -11.66
N HIS A 140 -5.88 -0.59 -12.38
CA HIS A 140 -5.74 -0.25 -13.80
C HIS A 140 -4.69 0.83 -14.03
N SER A 141 -4.62 1.82 -13.14
CA SER A 141 -3.60 2.88 -13.18
C SER A 141 -2.20 2.31 -12.92
N ALA A 142 -2.06 1.42 -11.93
CA ALA A 142 -0.77 0.78 -11.62
C ALA A 142 -0.27 -0.09 -12.78
N LEU A 143 -1.14 -0.88 -13.41
CA LEU A 143 -0.82 -1.67 -14.59
C LEU A 143 -0.42 -0.79 -15.78
N THR A 144 -1.17 0.30 -16.01
CA THR A 144 -0.90 1.24 -17.09
C THR A 144 0.51 1.84 -16.97
N LEU A 145 0.85 2.38 -15.80
CA LEU A 145 2.16 2.96 -15.56
C LEU A 145 3.27 1.91 -15.62
N THR A 146 3.03 0.72 -15.06
CA THR A 146 4.01 -0.38 -15.07
C THR A 146 4.35 -0.83 -16.48
N VAL A 147 3.33 -1.08 -17.32
CA VAL A 147 3.56 -1.54 -18.69
C VAL A 147 4.19 -0.43 -19.54
N ALA A 148 3.74 0.82 -19.38
CA ALA A 148 4.30 1.97 -20.09
C ALA A 148 5.79 2.15 -19.79
N GLU A 149 6.15 2.20 -18.51
CA GLU A 149 7.52 2.38 -18.03
C GLU A 149 8.41 1.21 -18.47
N SER A 150 8.01 -0.03 -18.18
CA SER A 150 8.81 -1.21 -18.52
C SER A 150 9.00 -1.41 -20.03
N LEU A 151 8.01 -1.01 -20.85
CA LEU A 151 8.11 -1.15 -22.29
C LEU A 151 8.86 0.02 -22.93
N GLY A 152 8.77 1.21 -22.35
CA GLY A 152 9.32 2.45 -22.91
C GLY A 152 8.38 3.17 -23.88
N VAL A 153 7.09 3.16 -23.56
CA VAL A 153 6.05 3.88 -24.31
C VAL A 153 5.28 4.81 -23.36
N LYS A 154 4.49 5.72 -23.92
CA LYS A 154 3.69 6.63 -23.11
C LYS A 154 2.45 5.91 -22.54
N PRO A 155 1.94 6.32 -21.37
CA PRO A 155 0.74 5.74 -20.76
C PRO A 155 -0.52 5.79 -21.65
N ASP A 156 -0.64 6.76 -22.54
CA ASP A 156 -1.76 6.90 -23.48
C ASP A 156 -1.79 5.81 -24.57
N LYS A 157 -0.72 5.02 -24.69
CA LYS A 157 -0.65 3.83 -25.54
C LYS A 157 -1.15 2.57 -24.83
N ILE A 158 -1.45 2.61 -23.53
CA ILE A 158 -1.85 1.43 -22.78
C ILE A 158 -3.37 1.38 -22.61
N PHE A 159 -3.97 0.25 -22.98
CA PHE A 159 -5.41 0.01 -22.92
C PHE A 159 -5.68 -1.21 -22.05
N ILE A 160 -6.33 -1.01 -20.91
CA ILE A 160 -6.74 -2.12 -20.05
C ILE A 160 -8.02 -2.74 -20.63
N VAL A 161 -7.99 -4.06 -20.84
CA VAL A 161 -9.17 -4.84 -21.23
C VAL A 161 -10.03 -5.04 -19.98
N GLN A 162 -11.33 -4.78 -20.11
CA GLN A 162 -12.28 -5.01 -19.02
C GLN A 162 -12.27 -6.49 -18.61
N THR A 163 -12.28 -6.74 -17.30
CA THR A 163 -12.22 -8.08 -16.72
C THR A 163 -13.38 -8.96 -17.22
N ASP A 164 -13.04 -10.04 -17.93
CA ASP A 164 -13.99 -11.06 -18.41
C ASP A 164 -13.31 -12.43 -18.35
N THR A 165 -13.95 -13.39 -17.68
CA THR A 165 -13.44 -14.77 -17.54
C THR A 165 -13.26 -15.52 -18.87
N ALA A 166 -13.91 -15.07 -19.95
CA ALA A 166 -13.74 -15.66 -21.28
C ALA A 166 -12.49 -15.17 -22.02
N THR A 167 -11.97 -13.99 -21.69
CA THR A 167 -10.89 -13.34 -22.45
C THR A 167 -9.66 -12.99 -21.62
N CYS A 168 -9.82 -12.82 -20.31
CA CYS A 168 -8.72 -12.52 -19.40
C CYS A 168 -8.09 -13.81 -18.84
N PRO A 169 -6.78 -13.79 -18.57
CA PRO A 169 -6.11 -14.90 -17.92
C PRO A 169 -6.58 -15.06 -16.46
N TRP A 170 -6.31 -16.23 -15.88
CA TRP A 170 -6.68 -16.54 -14.50
C TRP A 170 -6.03 -15.58 -13.49
N ASP A 171 -6.82 -15.14 -12.52
CA ASP A 171 -6.39 -14.41 -11.34
C ASP A 171 -7.11 -15.01 -10.14
N VAL A 172 -6.41 -15.17 -9.01
CA VAL A 172 -7.01 -15.75 -7.80
C VAL A 172 -8.15 -14.88 -7.22
N GLY A 173 -8.13 -13.57 -7.49
CA GLY A 173 -9.09 -12.61 -6.98
C GLY A 173 -8.42 -11.38 -6.38
N THR A 174 -9.16 -10.28 -6.34
CA THR A 174 -8.70 -9.02 -5.74
C THR A 174 -8.96 -9.01 -4.24
N HIS A 175 -7.96 -9.43 -3.46
CA HIS A 175 -7.95 -9.46 -1.99
C HIS A 175 -6.55 -9.16 -1.43
N ALA A 176 -6.37 -9.23 -0.10
CA ALA A 176 -5.09 -9.24 0.63
C ALA A 176 -4.03 -8.21 0.17
N SER A 177 -4.47 -7.03 -0.27
CA SER A 177 -3.60 -5.99 -0.83
C SER A 177 -2.69 -6.45 -1.98
N ARG A 178 -3.00 -7.58 -2.63
CA ARG A 178 -2.06 -8.31 -3.48
C ARG A 178 -2.18 -7.95 -4.98
N GLY A 179 -3.33 -7.39 -5.38
CA GLY A 179 -3.69 -7.15 -6.79
C GLY A 179 -2.64 -6.41 -7.61
N ALA A 180 -2.25 -5.19 -7.21
CA ALA A 180 -1.23 -4.43 -7.94
C ALA A 180 0.15 -5.10 -7.89
N PHE A 181 0.53 -5.65 -6.73
CA PHE A 181 1.82 -6.31 -6.54
C PHE A 181 2.06 -7.45 -7.54
N THR A 182 1.13 -8.41 -7.64
CA THR A 182 1.31 -9.54 -8.55
C THR A 182 1.01 -9.22 -9.99
N ALA A 183 -0.02 -8.41 -10.26
CA ALA A 183 -0.41 -8.10 -11.62
C ALA A 183 0.69 -7.27 -12.31
N CYS A 184 1.34 -6.36 -11.60
CA CYS A 184 2.46 -5.58 -12.12
C CYS A 184 3.74 -6.43 -12.26
N ASN A 185 4.01 -7.38 -11.34
CA ASN A 185 5.09 -8.34 -11.52
C ASN A 185 4.86 -9.25 -12.74
N ALA A 186 3.66 -9.78 -12.93
CA ALA A 186 3.27 -10.51 -14.13
C ALA A 186 3.40 -9.65 -15.38
N ALA A 187 3.00 -8.37 -15.32
CA ALA A 187 3.15 -7.43 -16.41
C ALA A 187 4.63 -7.20 -16.77
N ASN A 188 5.51 -7.01 -15.79
CA ASN A 188 6.95 -6.89 -16.01
C ASN A 188 7.55 -8.14 -16.68
N MET A 189 7.13 -9.33 -16.26
CA MET A 189 7.51 -10.59 -16.91
C MET A 189 7.01 -10.66 -18.36
N ALA A 190 5.78 -10.23 -18.62
CA ALA A 190 5.22 -10.21 -19.97
C ALA A 190 5.95 -9.17 -20.85
N VAL A 191 6.23 -7.97 -20.33
CA VAL A 191 6.96 -6.93 -21.04
C VAL A 191 8.39 -7.38 -21.36
N ALA A 192 9.08 -8.09 -20.47
CA ALA A 192 10.40 -8.64 -20.74
C ALA A 192 10.39 -9.58 -21.96
N LYS A 193 9.41 -10.50 -22.03
CA LYS A 193 9.20 -11.37 -23.20
C LYS A 193 8.86 -10.57 -24.46
N LEU A 194 8.04 -9.53 -24.32
CA LEU A 194 7.64 -8.66 -25.42
C LEU A 194 8.84 -7.91 -26.01
N ARG A 195 9.68 -7.33 -25.15
CA ARG A 195 10.91 -6.62 -25.54
C ARG A 195 11.89 -7.54 -26.24
N GLU A 196 12.07 -8.76 -25.74
CA GLU A 196 12.91 -9.76 -26.41
C GLU A 196 12.43 -10.01 -27.86
N ARG A 197 11.12 -10.19 -28.06
CA ARG A 197 10.56 -10.41 -29.40
C ARG A 197 10.65 -9.17 -30.28
N ILE A 198 10.38 -7.98 -29.73
CA ILE A 198 10.53 -6.69 -30.44
C ILE A 198 11.97 -6.53 -30.92
N PHE A 199 12.97 -6.71 -30.05
CA PHE A 199 14.36 -6.46 -30.40
C PHE A 199 14.93 -7.52 -31.34
N SER A 200 14.50 -8.78 -31.23
CA SER A 200 14.84 -9.81 -32.23
C SER A 200 14.29 -9.46 -33.62
N LEU A 201 13.07 -8.91 -33.71
CA LEU A 201 12.53 -8.43 -34.99
C LEU A 201 13.18 -7.11 -35.45
N ALA A 202 13.64 -6.28 -34.51
CA ALA A 202 14.36 -5.05 -34.82
C ALA A 202 15.71 -5.32 -35.48
N GLU A 203 16.43 -6.38 -35.11
CA GLU A 203 17.66 -6.81 -35.82
C GLU A 203 17.43 -6.97 -37.33
N GLU A 204 16.27 -7.50 -37.72
CA GLU A 204 15.93 -7.74 -39.13
C GLU A 204 15.51 -6.47 -39.87
N VAL A 205 14.76 -5.58 -39.21
CA VAL A 205 14.05 -4.46 -39.87
C VAL A 205 14.75 -3.11 -39.68
N PHE A 206 15.39 -2.90 -38.54
CA PHE A 206 15.96 -1.60 -38.15
C PHE A 206 17.05 -1.10 -39.12
N PRO A 207 18.03 -1.93 -39.57
CA PRO A 207 19.07 -1.45 -40.48
C PRO A 207 18.51 -0.86 -41.78
N ASP A 208 17.56 -1.56 -42.40
CA ASP A 208 16.96 -1.14 -43.66
C ASP A 208 16.15 0.17 -43.52
N GLU A 209 15.41 0.31 -42.41
CA GLU A 209 14.61 1.50 -42.15
C GLU A 209 15.46 2.74 -41.83
N VAL A 210 16.55 2.56 -41.08
CA VAL A 210 17.53 3.62 -40.77
C VAL A 210 18.32 4.02 -42.00
N GLU A 211 18.79 3.07 -42.82
CA GLU A 211 19.47 3.38 -44.08
C GLU A 211 18.57 4.19 -45.04
N ARG A 212 17.28 3.85 -45.12
CA ARG A 212 16.29 4.64 -45.89
C ARG A 212 16.12 6.04 -45.32
N ALA A 213 16.10 6.20 -43.99
CA ALA A 213 16.02 7.50 -43.34
C ALA A 213 17.27 8.35 -43.60
N LEU A 214 18.46 7.77 -43.46
CA LEU A 214 19.74 8.43 -43.72
C LEU A 214 19.86 8.90 -45.17
N LYS A 215 19.43 8.10 -46.15
CA LYS A 215 19.38 8.51 -47.57
C LYS A 215 18.49 9.75 -47.78
N LYS A 216 17.32 9.80 -47.13
CA LYS A 216 16.43 10.96 -47.17
C LYS A 216 17.05 12.19 -46.49
N HIS A 217 17.73 12.00 -45.37
CA HIS A 217 18.44 13.06 -44.65
C HIS A 217 19.56 13.66 -45.50
N LYS A 218 20.45 12.85 -46.09
CA LYS A 218 21.52 13.31 -47.00
C LYS A 218 20.99 14.08 -48.21
N LYS A 219 19.82 13.72 -48.75
CA LYS A 219 19.19 14.47 -49.84
C LYS A 219 18.76 15.88 -49.43
N ARG A 220 18.39 16.08 -48.15
CA ARG A 220 18.00 17.39 -47.60
C ARG A 220 19.20 18.19 -47.09
N HIS A 221 20.28 17.51 -46.72
CA HIS A 221 21.51 18.09 -46.17
C HIS A 221 22.73 17.51 -46.91
N PRO A 222 23.05 18.02 -48.12
CA PRO A 222 24.12 17.48 -48.96
C PRO A 222 25.52 17.60 -48.33
N ASP A 223 25.71 18.62 -47.49
CA ASP A 223 26.99 18.92 -46.83
C ASP A 223 27.20 18.14 -45.52
N ALA A 224 26.24 17.29 -45.12
CA ALA A 224 26.35 16.51 -43.90
C ALA A 224 27.36 15.37 -44.06
N THR A 225 28.36 15.33 -43.16
CA THR A 225 29.38 14.28 -43.12
C THR A 225 28.74 12.90 -42.87
N PRO A 226 29.08 11.86 -43.66
CA PRO A 226 28.58 10.51 -43.41
C PRO A 226 28.99 10.03 -42.01
N PRO A 227 28.06 9.46 -41.22
CA PRO A 227 28.40 8.89 -39.92
C PRO A 227 29.35 7.70 -40.11
N ALA A 228 30.36 7.58 -39.24
CA ALA A 228 31.28 6.42 -39.20
C ALA A 228 30.65 5.17 -38.55
N PHE A 229 29.34 5.21 -38.28
CA PHE A 229 28.60 4.17 -37.57
C PHE A 229 27.92 3.22 -38.55
N ASP A 230 28.35 1.95 -38.56
CA ASP A 230 27.72 0.88 -39.34
C ASP A 230 26.53 0.29 -38.56
N VAL A 231 25.33 0.75 -38.90
CA VAL A 231 24.08 0.33 -38.27
C VAL A 231 23.84 -1.17 -38.44
N ARG A 232 24.21 -1.76 -39.58
CA ARG A 232 23.94 -3.17 -39.86
C ARG A 232 24.87 -4.08 -39.08
N ALA A 233 26.14 -3.70 -38.95
CA ALA A 233 27.09 -4.42 -38.10
C ALA A 233 26.78 -4.26 -36.61
N ALA A 234 26.22 -3.10 -36.20
CA ALA A 234 25.91 -2.80 -34.81
C ALA A 234 24.56 -3.36 -34.33
N ALA A 235 23.59 -3.56 -35.24
CA ALA A 235 22.25 -4.02 -34.92
C ALA A 235 22.25 -5.41 -34.29
N SER A 236 22.03 -5.44 -32.99
CA SER A 236 21.84 -6.66 -32.20
C SER A 236 20.78 -6.43 -31.14
N LYS A 237 20.00 -7.46 -30.81
CA LYS A 237 18.86 -7.43 -29.89
C LYS A 237 19.27 -6.90 -28.51
N ASP A 238 20.49 -7.23 -28.07
CA ASP A 238 21.01 -6.86 -26.75
C ASP A 238 21.51 -5.41 -26.71
N ARG A 239 21.50 -4.72 -27.86
CA ARG A 239 21.93 -3.32 -28.01
C ARG A 239 20.78 -2.40 -28.37
N PHE A 240 19.56 -2.92 -28.52
CA PHE A 240 18.38 -2.10 -28.72
C PHE A 240 17.75 -1.70 -27.40
N ASP A 241 17.15 -0.51 -27.40
CA ASP A 241 16.24 -0.06 -26.37
C ASP A 241 14.97 0.50 -27.02
N LEU A 242 13.90 0.63 -26.25
CA LEU A 242 12.68 1.31 -26.63
C LEU A 242 12.45 2.39 -25.57
N VAL A 243 12.50 3.66 -26.00
CA VAL A 243 12.37 4.83 -25.13
C VAL A 243 11.45 5.84 -25.80
N ASP A 244 10.42 6.30 -25.08
CA ASP A 244 9.43 7.26 -25.59
C ASP A 244 8.81 6.88 -26.95
N GLY A 245 8.61 5.59 -27.20
CA GLY A 245 8.08 5.09 -28.48
C GLY A 245 9.08 5.14 -29.65
N TRP A 246 10.38 5.20 -29.36
CA TRP A 246 11.46 5.10 -30.32
C TRP A 246 12.35 3.91 -30.00
N ILE A 247 12.57 3.05 -30.99
CA ILE A 247 13.64 2.06 -30.93
C ILE A 247 14.96 2.80 -31.17
N THR A 248 15.88 2.65 -30.24
CA THR A 248 17.23 3.22 -30.28
C THR A 248 18.26 2.10 -30.28
N LEU A 249 19.43 2.37 -30.83
CA LEU A 249 20.55 1.42 -30.90
C LEU A 249 21.74 2.02 -30.15
N GLU A 250 22.28 1.25 -29.20
CA GLU A 250 23.42 1.67 -28.40
C GLU A 250 24.61 2.10 -29.27
N GLY A 251 25.20 3.26 -28.97
CA GLY A 251 26.34 3.81 -29.71
C GLY A 251 25.98 4.43 -31.06
N ALA A 252 24.71 4.40 -31.48
CA ALA A 252 24.26 5.16 -32.64
C ALA A 252 24.28 6.68 -32.34
N PRO A 253 24.48 7.54 -33.34
CA PRO A 253 24.41 8.99 -33.16
C PRO A 253 23.05 9.44 -32.61
N ASP A 254 23.04 10.49 -31.78
CA ASP A 254 21.80 11.14 -31.33
C ASP A 254 21.21 12.02 -32.45
N GLU A 255 20.77 11.36 -33.51
CA GLU A 255 20.22 11.98 -34.71
C GLU A 255 18.84 11.37 -35.04
N PRO A 256 17.85 12.17 -35.50
CA PRO A 256 16.52 11.66 -35.76
C PRO A 256 16.44 10.51 -36.78
N TRP A 257 17.41 10.40 -37.68
CA TRP A 257 17.46 9.32 -38.68
C TRP A 257 18.04 8.02 -38.10
N ALA A 258 18.75 8.06 -36.97
CA ALA A 258 19.42 6.92 -36.34
C ALA A 258 18.51 6.14 -35.39
N ARG A 259 17.26 6.56 -35.24
CA ARG A 259 16.22 5.91 -34.42
C ARG A 259 15.00 5.53 -35.27
N LEU A 260 14.24 4.54 -34.83
CA LEU A 260 13.07 4.05 -35.53
C LEU A 260 11.81 4.24 -34.68
N ASN A 261 10.83 4.98 -35.21
CA ASN A 261 9.54 5.15 -34.54
C ASN A 261 8.84 3.79 -34.39
N PHE A 262 8.32 3.51 -33.19
CA PHE A 262 7.78 2.21 -32.85
C PHE A 262 6.59 1.79 -33.74
N GLU A 263 5.69 2.71 -34.10
CA GLU A 263 4.58 2.38 -34.99
C GLU A 263 5.05 2.06 -36.41
N ARG A 264 6.10 2.74 -36.88
CA ARG A 264 6.71 2.43 -38.18
C ARG A 264 7.39 1.06 -38.17
N PHE A 265 8.05 0.71 -37.08
CA PHE A 265 8.58 -0.63 -36.86
C PHE A 265 7.47 -1.69 -36.90
N LEU A 266 6.38 -1.48 -36.14
CA LEU A 266 5.26 -2.43 -36.07
C LEU A 266 4.62 -2.65 -37.45
N ARG A 267 4.38 -1.58 -38.22
CA ARG A 267 3.90 -1.71 -39.60
C ARG A 267 4.89 -2.45 -40.52
N ALA A 268 6.19 -2.25 -40.33
CA ALA A 268 7.22 -2.94 -41.12
C ALA A 268 7.27 -4.45 -40.81
N ILE A 269 7.03 -4.87 -39.57
CA ILE A 269 6.93 -6.30 -39.22
C ILE A 269 5.57 -6.90 -39.61
N HIS A 270 4.48 -6.13 -39.63
CA HIS A 270 3.15 -6.64 -39.97
C HIS A 270 2.92 -6.76 -41.48
N PHE A 271 3.39 -5.80 -42.29
CA PHE A 271 3.08 -5.73 -43.73
C PHE A 271 4.10 -6.44 -44.63
N ARG A 272 4.91 -7.35 -44.06
CA ARG A 272 5.85 -8.20 -44.80
C ARG A 272 5.26 -9.58 -45.08
N GLU A 273 5.88 -10.31 -46.01
CA GLU A 273 5.57 -11.73 -46.20
C GLU A 273 5.90 -12.48 -44.89
N ARG A 274 4.92 -13.20 -44.33
CA ARG A 274 4.97 -13.79 -42.97
C ARG A 274 5.04 -12.75 -41.84
N GLY A 275 4.28 -11.67 -41.93
CA GLY A 275 4.06 -10.76 -40.80
C GLY A 275 3.47 -11.48 -39.58
N GLU A 276 3.80 -10.98 -38.40
CA GLU A 276 3.45 -11.60 -37.11
C GLU A 276 2.86 -10.53 -36.18
N MET A 277 1.74 -10.84 -35.51
CA MET A 277 1.26 -10.00 -34.40
C MET A 277 1.98 -10.37 -33.11
N LEU A 278 2.36 -9.37 -32.33
CA LEU A 278 3.01 -9.57 -31.06
C LEU A 278 1.98 -9.72 -29.93
N THR A 279 1.87 -10.94 -29.41
CA THR A 279 1.09 -11.27 -28.21
C THR A 279 1.93 -12.13 -27.28
N VAL A 280 1.97 -11.80 -26.00
CA VAL A 280 2.71 -12.54 -24.99
C VAL A 280 1.87 -12.70 -23.73
N GLU A 281 2.16 -13.77 -22.98
CA GLU A 281 1.54 -14.03 -21.69
C GLU A 281 2.60 -14.25 -20.60
N ALA A 282 2.23 -13.92 -19.37
CA ALA A 282 2.99 -14.24 -18.18
C ALA A 282 2.07 -14.59 -17.02
N PHE A 283 2.61 -15.36 -16.09
CA PHE A 283 1.93 -15.81 -14.90
C PHE A 283 2.92 -15.67 -13.74
N TYR A 284 2.54 -14.88 -12.74
CA TYR A 284 3.38 -14.63 -11.57
C TYR A 284 2.68 -15.14 -10.33
N ASP A 285 3.32 -16.09 -9.64
CA ASP A 285 2.91 -16.55 -8.33
C ASP A 285 3.92 -16.07 -7.28
N PRO A 286 3.53 -15.21 -6.32
CA PRO A 286 4.46 -14.61 -5.37
C PRO A 286 5.14 -15.67 -4.48
N PRO A 287 6.43 -15.49 -4.12
CA PRO A 287 7.19 -16.41 -3.27
C PRO A 287 6.69 -16.37 -1.82
N SER A 288 5.56 -17.03 -1.58
CA SER A 288 4.87 -17.15 -0.30
C SER A 288 4.50 -18.60 -0.04
N ASP A 289 4.15 -18.95 1.19
CA ASP A 289 3.89 -20.31 1.62
C ASP A 289 2.43 -20.44 2.06
N LEU A 290 1.80 -21.58 1.75
CA LEU A 290 0.56 -21.95 2.43
C LEU A 290 0.91 -22.18 3.90
N PRO A 291 0.18 -21.58 4.86
CA PRO A 291 0.49 -21.75 6.26
C PRO A 291 0.26 -23.21 6.68
N ASP A 292 1.03 -23.66 7.66
CA ASP A 292 0.74 -24.87 8.41
C ASP A 292 -0.55 -24.62 9.21
N TRP A 293 -1.67 -25.14 8.74
CA TRP A 293 -2.99 -24.92 9.36
C TRP A 293 -3.13 -25.53 10.75
N GLU A 294 -2.31 -26.51 11.12
CA GLU A 294 -2.33 -27.07 12.47
C GLU A 294 -1.58 -26.15 13.45
N LYS A 295 -0.46 -25.56 13.02
CA LYS A 295 0.36 -24.65 13.84
C LYS A 295 -0.04 -23.19 13.74
N GLY A 296 -0.75 -22.81 12.68
CA GLY A 296 -1.11 -21.44 12.33
C GLY A 296 0.08 -20.55 11.96
N ARG A 297 1.16 -21.10 11.39
CA ARG A 297 2.40 -20.36 11.06
C ARG A 297 2.80 -20.56 9.60
N GLY A 298 3.51 -19.58 9.04
CA GLY A 298 4.06 -19.65 7.69
C GLY A 298 4.28 -18.28 7.07
N ASN A 299 5.14 -18.22 6.06
CA ASN A 299 5.38 -16.98 5.32
C ASN A 299 4.28 -16.73 4.27
N MET A 300 3.12 -16.25 4.71
CA MET A 300 1.92 -16.12 3.86
C MET A 300 1.99 -15.02 2.80
N SER A 301 2.98 -14.12 2.88
CA SER A 301 3.15 -13.02 1.94
C SER A 301 4.57 -12.95 1.38
N ALA A 302 4.71 -12.53 0.13
CA ALA A 302 6.02 -12.19 -0.45
C ALA A 302 6.62 -10.92 0.15
N SER A 303 5.78 -10.01 0.65
CA SER A 303 6.20 -8.77 1.30
C SER A 303 5.23 -8.33 2.39
N TYR A 304 5.70 -7.54 3.34
CA TYR A 304 4.90 -7.03 4.45
C TYR A 304 4.92 -5.51 4.44
N ALA A 305 3.72 -4.92 4.49
CA ALA A 305 3.53 -3.50 4.65
C ALA A 305 3.69 -3.13 6.13
N TYR A 306 4.41 -2.04 6.37
CA TYR A 306 4.61 -1.46 7.70
C TYR A 306 4.11 -0.03 7.71
N GLY A 307 3.84 0.50 8.89
CA GLY A 307 3.45 1.89 9.03
C GLY A 307 3.11 2.27 10.45
N THR A 308 3.00 3.58 10.66
CA THR A 308 2.57 4.18 11.91
C THR A 308 1.59 5.30 11.57
N GLN A 309 0.48 5.34 12.30
CA GLN A 309 -0.41 6.48 12.30
C GLN A 309 -0.38 7.16 13.65
N GLY A 310 -0.57 8.47 13.63
CA GLY A 310 -0.64 9.33 14.80
C GLY A 310 -1.90 10.17 14.76
N ALA A 311 -2.51 10.40 15.92
CA ALA A 311 -3.69 11.22 16.09
C ALA A 311 -3.44 12.30 17.14
N GLU A 312 -3.91 13.52 16.87
CA GLU A 312 -4.17 14.54 17.89
C GLU A 312 -5.67 14.70 18.06
N VAL A 313 -6.15 14.63 19.29
CA VAL A 313 -7.58 14.75 19.62
C VAL A 313 -7.82 15.85 20.63
N GLU A 314 -9.04 16.38 20.61
CA GLU A 314 -9.64 17.13 21.72
C GLU A 314 -10.84 16.34 22.25
N VAL A 315 -10.91 16.15 23.57
CA VAL A 315 -12.02 15.51 24.25
C VAL A 315 -12.74 16.54 25.10
N ASP A 316 -14.04 16.69 24.89
CA ASP A 316 -14.92 17.48 25.75
C ASP A 316 -15.33 16.63 26.97
N GLU A 317 -14.90 17.01 28.17
CA GLU A 317 -15.18 16.27 29.41
C GLU A 317 -16.65 16.41 29.85
N GLU A 318 -17.42 17.38 29.32
CA GLU A 318 -18.84 17.58 29.63
C GLU A 318 -19.76 16.75 28.72
N THR A 319 -19.42 16.64 27.43
CA THR A 319 -20.24 15.90 26.45
C THR A 319 -19.70 14.51 26.12
N GLY A 320 -18.41 14.26 26.37
CA GLY A 320 -17.70 13.05 25.95
C GLY A 320 -17.28 13.05 24.47
N GLU A 321 -17.57 14.13 23.74
CA GLU A 321 -17.26 14.24 22.31
C GLU A 321 -15.74 14.22 22.06
N VAL A 322 -15.33 13.44 21.07
CA VAL A 322 -13.94 13.34 20.61
C VAL A 322 -13.85 14.03 19.24
N THR A 323 -13.07 15.10 19.16
CA THR A 323 -12.77 15.82 17.91
C THR A 323 -11.35 15.49 17.45
N LEU A 324 -11.18 15.09 16.19
CA LEU A 324 -9.87 14.93 15.56
C LEU A 324 -9.33 16.30 15.16
N LEU A 325 -8.13 16.63 15.63
CA LEU A 325 -7.46 17.90 15.31
C LEU A 325 -6.36 17.74 14.25
N LYS A 326 -5.71 16.57 14.21
CA LYS A 326 -4.70 16.23 13.21
C LYS A 326 -4.56 14.71 13.13
N MET A 327 -4.31 14.20 11.93
CA MET A 327 -3.77 12.85 11.73
C MET A 327 -2.46 12.91 10.97
N VAL A 328 -1.52 12.04 11.31
CA VAL A 328 -0.31 11.77 10.53
C VAL A 328 -0.33 10.30 10.14
N ALA A 329 -0.13 10.00 8.87
CA ALA A 329 -0.16 8.63 8.36
C ALA A 329 1.10 8.34 7.56
N SER A 330 2.01 7.58 8.18
CA SER A 330 3.30 7.21 7.61
C SER A 330 3.29 5.72 7.27
N HIS A 331 3.41 5.38 5.98
CA HIS A 331 3.38 3.99 5.53
C HIS A 331 4.62 3.65 4.72
N ASP A 332 5.22 2.51 5.01
CA ASP A 332 6.22 1.87 4.16
C ASP A 332 5.52 1.17 3.00
N VAL A 333 5.69 1.76 1.82
CA VAL A 333 5.02 1.34 0.59
C VAL A 333 5.97 0.67 -0.39
N GLY A 334 7.24 0.45 0.00
CA GLY A 334 8.31 0.20 -0.95
C GLY A 334 8.35 1.33 -1.97
N GLN A 335 8.47 1.04 -3.26
CA GLN A 335 8.40 2.07 -4.30
C GLN A 335 6.97 2.60 -4.53
N VAL A 336 6.82 3.92 -4.63
CA VAL A 336 5.56 4.57 -5.06
C VAL A 336 5.39 4.40 -6.57
N LEU A 337 4.38 3.63 -6.98
CA LEU A 337 3.98 3.52 -8.39
C LEU A 337 3.12 4.69 -8.88
N ASN A 338 2.22 5.18 -8.02
CA ASN A 338 1.33 6.29 -8.32
C ASN A 338 0.95 7.05 -7.04
N GLN A 339 1.52 8.25 -6.90
CA GLN A 339 1.33 9.11 -5.72
C GLN A 339 -0.15 9.46 -5.48
N GLN A 340 -0.91 9.76 -6.55
CA GLN A 340 -2.29 10.21 -6.43
C GLN A 340 -3.21 9.07 -5.97
N THR A 341 -3.07 7.90 -6.58
CA THR A 341 -3.83 6.70 -6.18
C THR A 341 -3.51 6.31 -4.75
N LEU A 342 -2.23 6.35 -4.38
CA LEU A 342 -1.78 6.01 -3.04
C LEU A 342 -2.36 6.97 -1.99
N ALA A 343 -2.31 8.27 -2.24
CA ALA A 343 -2.93 9.27 -1.37
C ALA A 343 -4.45 9.02 -1.21
N GLY A 344 -5.16 8.79 -2.33
CA GLY A 344 -6.60 8.47 -2.28
C GLY A 344 -6.90 7.19 -1.48
N GLN A 345 -6.08 6.15 -1.63
CA GLN A 345 -6.18 4.92 -0.85
C GLN A 345 -6.00 5.16 0.65
N THR A 346 -5.03 5.99 1.05
CA THR A 346 -4.80 6.32 2.46
C THR A 346 -5.93 7.19 3.02
N TYR A 347 -6.40 8.21 2.32
CA TYR A 347 -7.55 9.02 2.77
C TYR A 347 -8.80 8.18 2.98
N GLY A 348 -9.14 7.31 2.03
CA GLY A 348 -10.30 6.42 2.17
C GLY A 348 -10.13 5.41 3.32
N ALA A 349 -8.91 4.96 3.58
CA ALA A 349 -8.62 4.06 4.69
C ALA A 349 -8.76 4.75 6.05
N LEU A 350 -8.25 5.99 6.16
CA LEU A 350 -8.41 6.82 7.35
C LEU A 350 -9.88 7.09 7.63
N ALA A 351 -10.68 7.47 6.62
CA ALA A 351 -12.11 7.71 6.79
C ALA A 351 -12.84 6.47 7.35
N GLN A 352 -12.55 5.28 6.80
CA GLN A 352 -13.11 4.02 7.29
C GLN A 352 -12.60 3.68 8.70
N GLY A 353 -11.33 3.94 9.00
CA GLY A 353 -10.72 3.68 10.30
C GLY A 353 -11.24 4.61 11.39
N ILE A 354 -11.52 5.86 11.05
CA ILE A 354 -12.17 6.85 11.91
C ILE A 354 -13.62 6.45 12.18
N GLY A 355 -14.34 6.02 11.14
CA GLY A 355 -15.66 5.40 11.25
C GLY A 355 -15.66 4.27 12.26
N TYR A 356 -14.78 3.28 12.06
CA TYR A 356 -14.60 2.15 12.97
C TYR A 356 -14.22 2.57 14.41
N ALA A 357 -13.40 3.61 14.55
CA ALA A 357 -12.95 4.07 15.86
C ALA A 357 -14.03 4.82 16.66
N LEU A 358 -14.86 5.65 16.01
CA LEU A 358 -15.68 6.64 16.69
C LEU A 358 -17.19 6.49 16.48
N PHE A 359 -17.64 5.87 15.37
CA PHE A 359 -19.03 6.00 14.92
C PHE A 359 -19.73 4.69 14.56
N GLU A 360 -19.05 3.80 13.85
CA GLU A 360 -19.65 2.63 13.21
C GLU A 360 -19.87 1.49 14.20
N GLU A 361 -21.14 1.17 14.46
CA GLU A 361 -21.55 0.04 15.28
C GLU A 361 -22.70 -0.69 14.58
N LEU A 362 -22.55 -1.99 14.30
CA LEU A 362 -23.66 -2.80 13.80
C LEU A 362 -24.40 -3.44 14.98
N ARG A 363 -25.67 -3.09 15.16
CA ARG A 363 -26.49 -3.54 16.29
C ARG A 363 -27.40 -4.68 15.85
N SER A 364 -27.35 -5.78 16.60
CA SER A 364 -28.23 -6.94 16.42
C SER A 364 -28.99 -7.23 17.71
N GLU A 365 -30.31 -7.38 17.59
CA GLU A 365 -31.20 -7.79 18.68
C GLU A 365 -31.97 -9.04 18.24
N GLU A 366 -31.83 -10.13 18.99
CA GLU A 366 -32.46 -11.43 18.67
C GLU A 366 -32.22 -11.89 17.21
N GLY A 367 -31.03 -11.60 16.68
CA GLY A 367 -30.64 -11.94 15.30
C GLY A 367 -31.14 -10.98 14.23
N ARG A 368 -31.81 -9.88 14.59
CA ARG A 368 -32.26 -8.83 13.67
C ARG A 368 -31.34 -7.63 13.75
N ILE A 369 -30.88 -7.15 12.59
CA ILE A 369 -30.14 -5.88 12.51
C ILE A 369 -31.11 -4.72 12.74
N VAL A 370 -30.92 -3.97 13.82
CA VAL A 370 -31.83 -2.89 14.24
C VAL A 370 -31.47 -1.53 13.66
N ASN A 371 -30.23 -1.36 13.16
CA ASN A 371 -29.75 -0.14 12.52
C ASN A 371 -29.30 -0.37 11.06
N SER A 372 -30.15 -1.00 10.25
CA SER A 372 -29.83 -1.46 8.89
C SER A 372 -29.77 -0.36 7.81
N HIS A 373 -29.67 0.90 8.20
CA HIS A 373 -29.61 2.05 7.30
C HIS A 373 -28.64 3.11 7.78
N PHE A 374 -28.10 3.91 6.86
CA PHE A 374 -27.09 4.94 7.17
C PHE A 374 -27.59 6.10 8.05
N ALA A 375 -28.90 6.18 8.31
CA ALA A 375 -29.42 7.06 9.34
C ALA A 375 -28.99 6.62 10.75
N ASP A 376 -28.81 5.32 11.03
CA ASP A 376 -28.48 4.81 12.37
C ASP A 376 -27.16 4.02 12.41
N TYR A 377 -26.68 3.54 11.26
CA TYR A 377 -25.30 3.08 11.07
C TYR A 377 -24.47 4.26 10.56
N LYS A 378 -23.77 4.94 11.48
CA LYS A 378 -23.11 6.21 11.23
C LYS A 378 -21.73 5.99 10.62
N ILE A 379 -21.62 6.21 9.31
CA ILE A 379 -20.32 6.32 8.63
C ILE A 379 -19.76 7.74 8.80
N ALA A 380 -18.44 7.88 8.79
CA ALA A 380 -17.80 9.20 8.78
C ALA A 380 -18.23 10.01 7.54
N THR A 381 -18.63 11.27 7.75
CA THR A 381 -18.99 12.17 6.65
C THR A 381 -17.82 13.10 6.29
N ALA A 382 -18.02 13.96 5.30
CA ALA A 382 -17.01 14.96 4.95
C ALA A 382 -16.71 15.92 6.12
N TYR A 383 -17.65 16.16 7.03
CA TYR A 383 -17.45 17.03 8.18
C TYR A 383 -16.45 16.42 9.18
N GLU A 384 -16.60 15.12 9.50
CA GLU A 384 -15.67 14.42 10.40
C GLU A 384 -14.28 14.23 9.79
N MET A 385 -14.11 14.48 8.49
CA MET A 385 -12.83 14.45 7.79
C MET A 385 -12.22 15.84 7.56
N ASP A 386 -12.87 16.92 8.00
CA ASP A 386 -12.41 18.30 7.80
C ASP A 386 -11.36 18.72 8.85
N PHE A 387 -10.21 18.08 8.80
CA PHE A 387 -9.07 18.39 9.66
C PHE A 387 -7.73 18.09 8.92
N PRO A 388 -6.61 18.68 9.36
CA PRO A 388 -5.30 18.42 8.77
C PRO A 388 -4.89 16.94 8.79
N ILE A 389 -4.64 16.37 7.61
CA ILE A 389 -4.09 15.02 7.44
C ILE A 389 -2.74 15.13 6.74
N GLU A 390 -1.69 14.63 7.38
CA GLU A 390 -0.35 14.56 6.82
C GLU A 390 -0.05 13.14 6.34
N LEU A 391 0.31 12.98 5.06
CA LEU A 391 0.62 11.68 4.46
C LEU A 391 2.11 11.58 4.18
N ASN A 392 2.72 10.51 4.67
CA ASN A 392 4.13 10.19 4.47
C ASN A 392 4.25 8.79 3.84
N PHE A 393 4.96 8.69 2.72
CA PHE A 393 5.24 7.41 2.06
C PHE A 393 6.74 7.13 2.15
N VAL A 394 7.08 6.10 2.91
CA VAL A 394 8.45 5.62 3.12
C VAL A 394 8.76 4.58 2.05
N GLU A 395 9.89 4.74 1.35
CA GLU A 395 10.26 3.88 0.23
C GLU A 395 11.35 2.86 0.59
N ALA A 396 11.01 1.88 1.44
CA ALA A 396 11.91 0.77 1.75
C ALA A 396 11.84 -0.31 0.66
N HIS A 397 12.71 -0.20 -0.34
CA HIS A 397 12.74 -1.05 -1.53
C HIS A 397 12.54 -2.55 -1.24
N GLU A 398 11.48 -3.13 -1.80
CA GLU A 398 11.14 -4.54 -1.65
C GLU A 398 11.54 -5.35 -2.89
N SER A 399 12.58 -6.16 -2.78
CA SER A 399 13.15 -6.94 -3.89
C SER A 399 12.17 -7.82 -4.66
N THR A 400 11.08 -8.26 -4.01
CA THR A 400 10.06 -9.11 -4.63
C THR A 400 8.95 -8.32 -5.34
N GLY A 401 8.89 -7.01 -5.11
CA GLY A 401 7.85 -6.12 -5.60
C GLY A 401 8.13 -5.54 -6.99
N PRO A 402 7.08 -5.14 -7.73
CA PRO A 402 7.24 -4.49 -9.02
C PRO A 402 7.95 -3.14 -8.81
N PHE A 403 9.14 -2.99 -9.38
CA PHE A 403 10.04 -1.85 -9.15
C PHE A 403 10.41 -1.58 -7.69
N GLY A 404 10.22 -2.56 -6.79
CA GLY A 404 10.41 -2.36 -5.35
C GLY A 404 9.15 -2.05 -4.56
N ALA A 405 7.96 -2.01 -5.18
CA ALA A 405 6.70 -1.61 -4.54
C ALA A 405 6.09 -2.69 -3.63
N LYS A 406 5.35 -2.25 -2.62
CA LYS A 406 4.51 -3.10 -1.76
C LYS A 406 3.02 -2.82 -2.01
N GLY A 407 2.20 -3.80 -1.71
CA GLY A 407 0.75 -3.71 -1.62
C GLY A 407 0.34 -3.04 -0.31
N VAL A 408 -0.46 -1.99 -0.42
CA VAL A 408 -0.84 -1.12 0.71
C VAL A 408 -2.34 -0.83 0.77
N GLY A 409 -3.12 -1.65 0.05
CA GLY A 409 -4.57 -1.52 -0.05
C GLY A 409 -5.27 -1.54 1.31
N GLU A 410 -4.73 -2.23 2.32
CA GLU A 410 -5.35 -2.36 3.64
C GLU A 410 -4.61 -1.62 4.76
N ALA A 411 -3.32 -1.31 4.55
CA ALA A 411 -2.43 -0.76 5.58
C ALA A 411 -3.01 0.50 6.23
N GLY A 412 -3.58 1.41 5.43
CA GLY A 412 -4.08 2.69 5.92
C GLY A 412 -5.24 2.63 6.92
N LEU A 413 -5.90 1.49 7.11
CA LEU A 413 -7.02 1.33 8.06
C LEU A 413 -6.53 0.88 9.44
N ILE A 414 -5.53 0.00 9.44
CA ILE A 414 -5.23 -0.90 10.56
C ILE A 414 -4.90 -0.17 11.86
N PRO A 415 -3.98 0.82 11.88
CA PRO A 415 -3.59 1.48 13.12
C PRO A 415 -4.49 2.68 13.47
N THR A 416 -5.49 3.01 12.66
CA THR A 416 -6.28 4.25 12.84
C THR A 416 -7.00 4.27 14.18
N ALA A 417 -7.78 3.22 14.49
CA ALA A 417 -8.50 3.14 15.75
C ALA A 417 -7.57 3.20 16.97
N PRO A 418 -6.51 2.37 17.09
CA PRO A 418 -5.61 2.45 18.24
C PRO A 418 -4.86 3.77 18.37
N ALA A 419 -4.47 4.43 17.26
CA ALA A 419 -3.87 5.76 17.34
C ALA A 419 -4.81 6.77 18.01
N ILE A 420 -6.09 6.76 17.62
CA ILE A 420 -7.13 7.60 18.21
C ILE A 420 -7.38 7.21 19.68
N GLY A 421 -7.49 5.92 19.98
CA GLY A 421 -7.70 5.43 21.35
C GLY A 421 -6.54 5.77 22.30
N ASN A 422 -5.30 5.75 21.81
CA ASN A 422 -4.12 6.18 22.54
C ASN A 422 -4.14 7.70 22.78
N ALA A 423 -4.55 8.49 21.78
CA ALA A 423 -4.68 9.94 21.93
C ALA A 423 -5.78 10.33 22.93
N VAL A 424 -6.91 9.63 22.92
CA VAL A 424 -7.98 9.80 23.92
C VAL A 424 -7.46 9.45 25.32
N TYR A 425 -6.73 8.34 25.46
CA TYR A 425 -6.14 7.96 26.74
C TYR A 425 -5.16 9.02 27.27
N ASP A 426 -4.30 9.56 26.42
CA ASP A 426 -3.39 10.66 26.77
C ASP A 426 -4.16 11.92 27.21
N ALA A 427 -5.25 12.26 26.51
CA ALA A 427 -6.06 13.45 26.82
C ALA A 427 -6.74 13.38 28.19
N ILE A 428 -7.43 12.26 28.50
CA ILE A 428 -8.34 12.18 29.66
C ILE A 428 -7.90 11.17 30.74
N GLY A 429 -6.82 10.42 30.50
CA GLY A 429 -6.25 9.46 31.45
C GLY A 429 -7.13 8.23 31.71
N VAL A 430 -8.11 7.95 30.85
CA VAL A 430 -8.98 6.76 30.95
C VAL A 430 -9.01 6.01 29.63
N ARG A 431 -8.89 4.68 29.72
CA ARG A 431 -8.81 3.80 28.55
C ARG A 431 -10.20 3.29 28.19
N ILE A 432 -10.70 3.70 27.04
CA ILE A 432 -11.87 3.08 26.42
C ILE A 432 -11.39 1.80 25.75
N ARG A 433 -11.99 0.66 26.11
CA ARG A 433 -11.54 -0.68 25.64
C ARG A 433 -12.45 -1.27 24.56
N ASP A 434 -13.64 -0.72 24.42
CA ASP A 434 -14.70 -1.24 23.58
C ASP A 434 -15.06 -0.21 22.51
N LEU A 435 -14.77 -0.53 21.25
CA LEU A 435 -15.08 0.32 20.10
C LEU A 435 -16.57 0.23 19.72
N PRO A 436 -17.14 1.27 19.10
CA PRO A 436 -16.55 2.59 18.89
C PRO A 436 -16.44 3.41 20.19
N ILE A 437 -15.55 4.41 20.22
CA ILE A 437 -15.33 5.38 21.31
C ILE A 437 -16.45 6.44 21.28
N THR A 438 -17.66 6.00 21.58
CA THR A 438 -18.84 6.88 21.63
C THR A 438 -18.77 7.87 22.80
N PRO A 439 -19.39 9.06 22.70
CA PRO A 439 -19.45 10.03 23.79
C PRO A 439 -19.99 9.44 25.11
N GLU A 440 -21.00 8.56 25.04
CA GLU A 440 -21.58 7.90 26.20
C GLU A 440 -20.56 7.03 26.95
N LYS A 441 -19.72 6.29 26.21
CA LYS A 441 -18.63 5.48 26.80
C LYS A 441 -17.55 6.35 27.43
N VAL A 442 -17.24 7.50 26.82
CA VAL A 442 -16.29 8.48 27.38
C VAL A 442 -16.81 9.05 28.70
N LEU A 443 -18.05 9.55 28.73
CA LEU A 443 -18.68 10.08 29.95
C LEU A 443 -18.78 9.02 31.05
N ALA A 444 -19.17 7.80 30.71
CA ALA A 444 -19.22 6.70 31.68
C ALA A 444 -17.85 6.40 32.29
N ALA A 445 -16.79 6.40 31.47
CA ALA A 445 -15.42 6.18 31.93
C ALA A 445 -14.90 7.32 32.83
N LEU A 446 -15.20 8.58 32.48
CA LEU A 446 -14.86 9.75 33.29
C LEU A 446 -15.56 9.71 34.65
N ALA A 447 -16.87 9.42 34.67
CA ALA A 447 -17.65 9.32 35.90
C ALA A 447 -17.13 8.22 36.82
N GLU A 448 -16.75 7.06 36.27
CA GLU A 448 -16.16 5.96 37.02
C GLU A 448 -14.77 6.33 37.59
N ARG A 449 -13.92 7.01 36.81
CA ARG A 449 -12.62 7.55 37.28
C ARG A 449 -12.83 8.48 38.47
N ASP A 450 -13.77 9.41 38.35
CA ASP A 450 -14.01 10.43 39.38
C ASP A 450 -14.62 9.80 40.64
N ARG A 451 -15.49 8.79 40.50
CA ARG A 451 -15.98 7.97 41.62
C ARG A 451 -14.84 7.27 42.34
N ARG A 452 -13.95 6.57 41.62
CA ARG A 452 -12.78 5.89 42.22
C ARG A 452 -11.84 6.84 42.94
N ARG A 453 -11.63 8.04 42.39
CA ARG A 453 -10.83 9.11 43.03
C ARG A 453 -11.48 9.63 44.31
N ALA A 454 -12.81 9.73 44.34
CA ALA A 454 -13.53 10.11 45.55
C ALA A 454 -13.51 9.01 46.63
N GLU A 455 -13.47 7.73 46.24
CA GLU A 455 -13.43 6.57 47.13
C GLU A 455 -12.02 6.28 47.71
N GLN A 456 -10.95 6.76 47.07
CA GLN A 456 -9.57 6.69 47.57
C GLN A 456 -9.16 8.03 48.20
N PRO A 457 -9.36 8.25 49.53
CA PRO A 457 -8.81 9.43 50.18
C PRO A 457 -7.28 9.38 50.09
N ALA A 458 -6.67 10.54 49.77
CA ALA A 458 -5.22 10.69 49.66
C ALA A 458 -4.52 10.05 50.88
N THR A 459 -3.75 9.00 50.65
CA THR A 459 -2.79 8.52 51.65
C THR A 459 -1.79 9.66 51.91
N PRO A 460 -1.54 10.04 53.17
CA PRO A 460 -0.46 10.98 53.48
C PRO A 460 0.85 10.37 52.99
N ASP A 461 1.66 11.21 52.37
CA ASP A 461 3.02 10.94 51.89
C ASP A 461 3.84 10.20 52.95
N THR A 462 3.95 8.87 52.84
CA THR A 462 4.87 8.08 53.66
C THR A 462 6.10 7.75 52.83
N ALA A 463 7.13 8.57 53.07
CA ALA A 463 8.56 8.26 53.07
C ALA A 463 9.06 7.16 52.12
N THR A 464 9.86 7.61 51.15
CA THR A 464 10.94 6.90 50.45
C THR A 464 11.40 5.60 51.13
N HIS A 465 11.05 4.46 50.54
CA HIS A 465 11.80 3.20 50.74
C HIS A 465 12.96 3.17 49.73
N PRO A 466 14.23 3.05 50.19
CA PRO A 466 15.34 2.77 49.28
C PRO A 466 15.22 1.34 48.75
N LEU A 467 15.52 1.18 47.44
CA LEU A 467 15.65 -0.11 46.79
C LEU A 467 16.74 -0.95 47.48
N PRO A 468 16.56 -2.28 47.63
CA PRO A 468 17.59 -3.13 48.20
C PRO A 468 18.79 -3.22 47.26
N GLU A 469 19.99 -3.09 47.83
CA GLU A 469 21.25 -3.35 47.12
C GLU A 469 21.29 -4.80 46.64
N VAL A 470 21.58 -4.98 45.36
CA VAL A 470 21.86 -6.29 44.75
C VAL A 470 23.31 -6.63 45.06
N THR A 471 23.53 -7.60 45.96
CA THR A 471 24.82 -8.29 46.13
C THR A 471 24.95 -9.47 45.20
#